data_AF-A0AAD8EHS6-F1
#
_entry.id   AF-A0AAD8EHS6-F1
#
_cell.length_a   1.000
_cell.length_b   1.000
_cell.length_c   1.000
_cell.angle_alpha   90.00
_cell.angle_beta   90.00
_cell.angle_gamma   90.00
#
_symmetry.space_group_name_H-M   'P 1'
#
loop_
_entity.id
_entity.type
_entity.pdbx_description
1 polymer ?
#
loop_
_entity_poly.entity_id
_entity_poly.type
_entity_poly.pdbx_seq_one_letter_code
_entity_poly.pdbx_strand_id
1 'polypeptide(L)'
;YDVNQTVLKKTCEKQLDYFANATSNFTKCAITHARPIRLCEKCIYYYLNVLEAHNDILQAKDDAGHACKMELVNLDRLEVIEGAFNYVYGLWERGNCNDCFELDNNGTLTTVLSNQTVRFQKLYNETHDCISDFYNATSESYDKSVCVNCTKKYCSLNKYYDELKESSGGVLCMDIVDTVSVVNYYLNII
;
A
#
# COMPACT_ATOMS: atom_id res chain seq x y z
N TYR A 1 19.79 41.65 -9.60
CA TYR A 1 18.76 40.63 -9.83
C TYR A 1 19.07 39.98 -11.17
N ASP A 2 19.77 38.85 -11.14
CA ASP A 2 20.17 38.13 -12.35
C ASP A 2 19.00 37.34 -12.92
N VAL A 3 18.71 37.57 -14.20
CA VAL A 3 17.59 36.99 -14.97
C VAL A 3 17.86 35.52 -15.37
N ASN A 4 18.95 34.92 -14.90
CA ASN A 4 19.34 33.54 -15.19
C ASN A 4 18.84 32.50 -14.18
N GLN A 5 17.96 32.89 -13.25
CA GLN A 5 17.52 32.05 -12.13
C GLN A 5 16.22 31.26 -12.38
N THR A 6 15.71 31.21 -13.61
CA THR A 6 14.32 30.81 -13.89
C THR A 6 14.13 29.51 -14.65
N VAL A 7 15.19 28.75 -14.97
CA VAL A 7 15.04 27.49 -15.72
C VAL A 7 15.74 26.37 -14.97
N LEU A 8 14.94 25.46 -14.41
CA LEU A 8 15.41 24.20 -13.86
C LEU A 8 16.20 23.45 -14.93
N LYS A 9 17.38 22.95 -14.58
CA LYS A 9 18.21 22.20 -15.54
C LYS A 9 17.50 20.93 -15.97
N LYS A 10 17.63 20.56 -17.26
CA LYS A 10 16.95 19.39 -17.86
C LYS A 10 17.10 18.10 -17.05
N THR A 11 18.27 17.86 -16.46
CA THR A 11 18.52 16.69 -15.62
C THR A 11 17.66 16.70 -14.35
N CYS A 12 17.59 17.84 -13.65
CA CYS A 12 16.76 17.98 -12.46
C CYS A 12 15.26 18.01 -12.80
N GLU A 13 14.88 18.60 -13.95
CA GLU A 13 13.52 18.58 -14.49
C GLU A 13 13.04 17.15 -14.74
N LYS A 14 13.88 16.30 -15.35
CA LYS A 14 13.56 14.88 -15.56
C LYS A 14 13.31 14.14 -14.24
N GLN A 15 14.10 14.41 -13.20
CA GLN A 15 13.91 13.77 -11.89
C GLN A 15 12.64 14.26 -11.20
N LEU A 16 12.36 15.56 -11.31
CA LEU A 16 11.10 16.13 -10.83
C LEU A 16 9.89 15.47 -11.51
N ASP A 17 9.92 15.32 -12.84
CA ASP A 17 8.85 14.65 -13.59
C ASP A 17 8.70 13.18 -13.20
N TYR A 18 9.81 12.46 -12.99
CA TYR A 18 9.76 11.07 -12.54
C TYR A 18 9.09 10.96 -11.17
N PHE A 19 9.51 11.78 -10.21
CA PHE A 19 8.92 11.81 -8.87
C PHE A 19 7.43 12.20 -8.88
N ALA A 20 7.06 13.20 -9.67
CA ALA A 20 5.66 13.60 -9.85
C ALA A 20 4.80 12.45 -10.41
N ASN A 21 5.31 11.71 -11.39
CA ASN A 21 4.60 10.56 -11.95
C ASN A 21 4.53 9.40 -10.95
N ALA A 22 5.61 9.09 -10.24
CA ALA A 22 5.66 8.02 -9.24
C ALA A 22 4.66 8.27 -8.11
N THR A 23 4.64 9.49 -7.54
CA THR A 23 3.74 9.88 -6.45
C THR A 23 2.28 9.91 -6.88
N SER A 24 1.99 10.41 -8.09
CA SER A 24 0.65 10.39 -8.68
C SER A 24 0.12 8.96 -8.86
N ASN A 25 0.96 8.06 -9.39
CA ASN A 25 0.60 6.66 -9.58
C ASN A 25 0.36 5.93 -8.25
N PHE A 26 1.21 6.14 -7.25
CA PHE A 26 0.98 5.60 -5.91
C PHE A 26 -0.32 6.12 -5.32
N THR A 27 -0.55 7.44 -5.38
CA THR A 27 -1.76 8.07 -4.82
C THR A 27 -3.03 7.52 -5.48
N LYS A 28 -3.03 7.39 -6.81
CA LYS A 28 -4.12 6.77 -7.55
C LYS A 28 -4.35 5.33 -7.08
N CYS A 29 -3.29 4.53 -7.01
CA CYS A 29 -3.39 3.13 -6.57
C CYS A 29 -3.97 3.02 -5.15
N ALA A 30 -3.46 3.83 -4.22
CA ALA A 30 -3.89 3.86 -2.82
C ALA A 30 -5.39 4.18 -2.71
N ILE A 31 -5.86 5.20 -3.44
CA ILE A 31 -7.27 5.60 -3.43
C ILE A 31 -8.17 4.53 -4.04
N THR A 32 -7.78 3.94 -5.17
CA THR A 32 -8.60 2.92 -5.86
C THR A 32 -8.68 1.60 -5.10
N HIS A 33 -7.74 1.35 -4.19
CA HIS A 33 -7.70 0.15 -3.35
C HIS A 33 -7.96 0.48 -1.87
N ALA A 34 -8.72 1.55 -1.61
CA ALA A 34 -9.08 1.95 -0.26
C ALA A 34 -10.27 1.15 0.32
N ARG A 35 -11.03 0.42 -0.51
CA ARG A 35 -12.24 -0.33 -0.10
C ARG A 35 -12.45 -1.60 -0.94
N PRO A 36 -12.30 -2.81 -0.37
CA PRO A 36 -11.55 -3.07 0.88
C PRO A 36 -10.10 -2.57 0.75
N ILE A 37 -9.47 -2.23 1.88
CA ILE A 37 -8.06 -1.80 1.89
C ILE A 37 -7.20 -2.96 1.36
N ARG A 38 -6.55 -2.71 0.22
CA ARG A 38 -5.58 -3.60 -0.44
C ARG A 38 -4.32 -2.81 -0.86
N LEU A 39 -4.05 -1.73 -0.14
CA LEU A 39 -3.03 -0.75 -0.51
C LEU A 39 -1.64 -1.38 -0.52
N CYS A 40 -1.32 -2.18 0.50
CA CYS A 40 0.02 -2.73 0.64
C CYS A 40 0.32 -3.68 -0.53
N GLU A 41 -0.54 -4.68 -0.76
CA GLU A 41 -0.35 -5.70 -1.78
C GLU A 41 -0.46 -5.17 -3.22
N LYS A 42 -1.33 -4.17 -3.47
CA LYS A 42 -1.58 -3.65 -4.82
C LYS A 42 -0.64 -2.51 -5.21
N CYS A 43 -0.12 -1.77 -4.24
CA CYS A 43 0.63 -0.54 -4.50
C CYS A 43 2.12 -0.62 -4.20
N ILE A 44 2.66 -1.79 -3.79
CA ILE A 44 4.08 -1.98 -3.47
C ILE A 44 5.03 -1.47 -4.56
N TYR A 45 4.80 -1.80 -5.83
CA TYR A 45 5.67 -1.33 -6.92
C TYR A 45 5.66 0.20 -7.06
N TYR A 46 4.49 0.83 -6.90
CA TYR A 46 4.40 2.28 -6.94
C TYR A 46 5.07 2.93 -5.73
N TYR A 47 4.98 2.29 -4.56
CA TYR A 47 5.68 2.74 -3.35
C TYR A 47 7.20 2.71 -3.54
N LEU A 48 7.74 1.58 -4.03
CA LEU A 48 9.18 1.45 -4.31
C LEU A 48 9.66 2.47 -5.33
N ASN A 49 8.89 2.73 -6.39
CA ASN A 49 9.22 3.77 -7.37
C ASN A 49 9.26 5.18 -6.76
N VAL A 50 8.42 5.48 -5.77
CA VAL A 50 8.48 6.77 -5.06
C VAL A 50 9.74 6.88 -4.23
N LEU A 51 10.14 5.79 -3.53
CA LEU A 51 11.40 5.76 -2.77
C LEU A 51 12.61 5.97 -3.69
N GLU A 52 12.63 5.28 -4.82
CA GLU A 52 13.68 5.41 -5.83
C GLU A 52 13.71 6.83 -6.41
N ALA A 53 12.58 7.34 -6.89
CA ALA A 53 12.50 8.68 -7.50
C ALA A 53 12.93 9.79 -6.53
N HIS A 54 12.58 9.66 -5.25
CA HIS A 54 13.04 10.61 -4.23
C HIS A 54 14.56 10.52 -4.02
N ASN A 55 15.09 9.31 -3.85
CA ASN A 55 16.54 9.11 -3.72
C ASN A 55 17.30 9.62 -4.95
N ASP A 56 16.78 9.41 -6.16
CA ASP A 56 17.36 9.92 -7.40
C ASP A 56 17.44 11.45 -7.41
N ILE A 57 16.41 12.16 -6.92
CA ILE A 57 16.48 13.62 -6.73
C ILE A 57 17.61 14.00 -5.76
N LEU A 58 17.74 13.28 -4.66
CA LEU A 58 18.76 13.56 -3.63
C LEU A 58 20.19 13.35 -4.14
N GLN A 59 20.40 12.38 -5.02
CA GLN A 59 21.72 12.03 -5.57
C GLN A 59 22.04 12.74 -6.89
N ALA A 60 21.04 13.20 -7.63
CA ALA A 60 21.22 13.79 -8.95
C ALA A 60 22.01 15.10 -8.92
N LYS A 61 22.82 15.28 -9.96
CA LYS A 61 23.56 16.51 -10.24
C LYS A 61 23.24 16.97 -11.66
N ASP A 62 23.20 18.28 -11.87
CA ASP A 62 23.10 18.87 -13.19
C ASP A 62 24.39 18.69 -14.00
N ASP A 63 24.36 19.09 -15.28
CA ASP A 63 25.51 18.99 -16.19
C ASP A 63 26.73 19.81 -15.74
N ALA A 64 26.55 20.74 -14.80
CA ALA A 64 27.60 21.55 -14.19
C ALA A 64 28.05 21.01 -12.81
N GLY A 65 27.48 19.90 -12.35
CA GLY A 65 27.79 19.25 -11.08
C GLY A 65 27.04 19.79 -9.85
N HIS A 66 26.09 20.71 -10.02
CA HIS A 66 25.25 21.22 -8.92
C HIS A 66 24.21 20.17 -8.51
N ALA A 67 24.02 20.00 -7.21
CA ALA A 67 23.07 19.01 -6.69
C ALA A 67 21.61 19.46 -6.90
N CYS A 68 20.79 18.63 -7.55
CA CYS A 68 19.37 18.91 -7.78
C CYS A 68 18.60 19.12 -6.48
N LYS A 69 18.99 18.43 -5.39
CA LYS A 69 18.44 18.64 -4.04
C LYS A 69 18.42 20.13 -3.62
N MET A 70 19.46 20.89 -3.95
CA MET A 70 19.52 22.30 -3.53
C MET A 70 18.45 23.15 -4.21
N GLU A 71 18.12 22.84 -5.46
CA GLU A 71 17.15 23.59 -6.27
C GLU A 71 15.71 23.08 -6.06
N LEU A 72 15.54 21.78 -5.83
CA LEU A 72 14.23 21.12 -5.79
C LEU A 72 13.69 20.94 -4.37
N VAL A 73 14.56 20.65 -3.40
CA VAL A 73 14.15 20.28 -2.04
C VAL A 73 14.41 21.42 -1.05
N ASN A 74 15.59 22.03 -1.10
CA ASN A 74 16.04 22.98 -0.07
C ASN A 74 15.69 24.46 -0.38
N LEU A 75 15.17 24.76 -1.57
CA LEU A 75 15.00 26.13 -2.03
C LEU A 75 13.71 26.80 -1.51
N ASP A 76 12.62 26.03 -1.44
CA ASP A 76 11.29 26.54 -1.08
C ASP A 76 10.91 26.14 0.36
N ARG A 77 10.34 27.08 1.12
CA ARG A 77 9.81 26.86 2.47
C ARG A 77 8.57 25.96 2.50
N LEU A 78 7.87 25.82 1.38
CA LEU A 78 6.71 24.95 1.25
C LEU A 78 7.10 23.47 1.14
N GLU A 79 8.33 23.16 0.70
CA GLU A 79 8.91 21.81 0.66
C GLU A 79 7.98 20.76 -0.01
N VAL A 80 7.33 21.11 -1.14
CA VAL A 80 6.29 20.29 -1.78
C VAL A 80 6.76 18.85 -2.07
N ILE A 81 8.01 18.67 -2.48
CA ILE A 81 8.60 17.36 -2.79
C ILE A 81 8.68 16.50 -1.53
N GLU A 82 9.20 17.05 -0.43
CA GLU A 82 9.28 16.33 0.84
C GLU A 82 7.89 16.09 1.43
N GLY A 83 6.97 17.06 1.30
CA GLY A 83 5.58 16.88 1.71
C GLY A 83 4.89 15.72 0.98
N ALA A 84 5.08 15.61 -0.33
CA ALA A 84 4.55 14.51 -1.14
C ALA A 84 5.20 13.17 -0.78
N PHE A 85 6.53 13.14 -0.60
CA PHE A 85 7.24 11.94 -0.16
C PHE A 85 6.75 11.46 1.21
N ASN A 86 6.68 12.37 2.18
CA ASN A 86 6.21 12.09 3.54
C ASN A 86 4.76 11.63 3.59
N TYR A 87 3.91 12.12 2.68
CA TYR A 87 2.55 11.61 2.53
C TYR A 87 2.55 10.13 2.11
N VAL A 88 3.31 9.78 1.07
CA VAL A 88 3.42 8.39 0.58
C VAL A 88 4.03 7.49 1.64
N TYR A 89 5.20 7.85 2.17
CA TYR A 89 5.92 7.13 3.19
C TYR A 89 5.08 6.95 4.46
N GLY A 90 4.49 8.04 4.96
CA GLY A 90 3.66 8.00 6.15
C GLY A 90 2.38 7.17 5.96
N LEU A 91 1.78 7.14 4.77
CA LEU A 91 0.63 6.28 4.50
C LEU A 91 1.02 4.79 4.53
N TRP A 92 2.17 4.44 3.94
CA TRP A 92 2.72 3.09 3.96
C TRP A 92 3.02 2.60 5.38
N GLU A 93 3.68 3.43 6.19
CA GLU A 93 4.03 3.11 7.58
C GLU A 93 2.79 2.99 8.47
N ARG A 94 1.79 3.89 8.33
CA ARG A 94 0.51 3.76 9.06
C ARG A 94 -0.26 2.50 8.68
N GLY A 95 -0.11 2.04 7.45
CA GLY A 95 -0.66 0.77 6.99
C GLY A 95 0.10 -0.45 7.52
N ASN A 96 1.23 -0.25 8.21
CA ASN A 96 2.17 -1.29 8.60
C ASN A 96 2.48 -2.23 7.42
N CYS A 97 2.65 -1.65 6.23
CA CYS A 97 2.65 -2.42 4.99
C CYS A 97 3.88 -3.33 4.83
N ASN A 98 4.99 -3.03 5.51
CA ASN A 98 6.19 -3.89 5.46
C ASN A 98 5.88 -5.32 5.96
N ASP A 99 5.01 -5.47 6.95
CA ASP A 99 4.65 -6.78 7.53
C ASP A 99 3.85 -7.68 6.57
N CYS A 100 3.30 -7.10 5.49
CA CYS A 100 2.68 -7.88 4.43
C CYS A 100 3.71 -8.65 3.59
N PHE A 101 4.99 -8.27 3.61
CA PHE A 101 6.04 -8.75 2.71
C PHE A 101 7.21 -9.41 3.44
N GLU A 102 8.01 -10.16 2.70
CA GLU A 102 9.31 -10.63 3.17
C GLU A 102 10.34 -9.51 3.08
N LEU A 103 11.27 -9.49 4.03
CA LEU A 103 12.48 -8.69 3.95
C LEU A 103 13.61 -9.55 3.40
N ASP A 104 14.47 -8.97 2.57
CA ASP A 104 15.69 -9.65 2.14
C ASP A 104 16.69 -9.81 3.30
N ASN A 105 17.82 -10.47 3.04
CA ASN A 105 18.86 -10.72 4.04
C ASN A 105 19.46 -9.43 4.64
N ASN A 106 19.28 -8.28 3.99
CA ASN A 106 19.77 -6.98 4.45
C ASN A 106 18.67 -6.17 5.16
N GLY A 107 17.47 -6.72 5.33
CA GLY A 107 16.32 -6.03 5.91
C GLY A 107 15.59 -5.11 4.92
N THR A 108 15.86 -5.25 3.62
CA THR A 108 15.21 -4.44 2.57
C THR A 108 13.87 -5.03 2.21
N LEU A 109 12.86 -4.16 2.07
CA LEU A 109 11.52 -4.53 1.63
C LEU A 109 11.55 -5.20 0.25
N THR A 110 10.93 -6.37 0.14
CA THR A 110 10.74 -7.06 -1.14
C THR A 110 9.31 -6.91 -1.65
N THR A 111 9.05 -7.41 -2.86
CA THR A 111 7.70 -7.50 -3.43
C THR A 111 7.04 -8.86 -3.19
N VAL A 112 7.73 -9.75 -2.48
CA VAL A 112 7.25 -11.10 -2.17
C VAL A 112 6.42 -11.05 -0.90
N LEU A 113 5.18 -11.52 -0.96
CA LEU A 113 4.32 -11.58 0.21
C LEU A 113 4.88 -12.53 1.25
N SER A 114 4.76 -12.16 2.53
CA SER A 114 5.18 -13.03 3.62
C SER A 114 4.32 -14.30 3.64
N ASN A 115 4.91 -15.40 4.13
CA ASN A 115 4.19 -16.67 4.30
C ASN A 115 2.89 -16.51 5.12
N GLN A 116 2.89 -15.56 6.07
CA GLN A 116 1.74 -15.25 6.88
C GLN A 116 0.62 -14.61 6.04
N THR A 117 0.96 -13.61 5.23
CA THR A 117 0.03 -12.93 4.32
C THR A 117 -0.54 -13.89 3.28
N VAL A 118 0.31 -14.74 2.67
CA VAL A 118 -0.13 -15.74 1.68
C VAL A 118 -1.13 -16.72 2.29
N ARG A 119 -0.84 -17.22 3.50
CA ARG A 119 -1.75 -18.13 4.20
C ARG A 119 -3.06 -17.45 4.58
N PHE A 120 -3.01 -16.19 5.03
CA PHE A 120 -4.20 -15.42 5.34
C PHE A 120 -5.08 -15.22 4.10
N GLN A 121 -4.49 -14.77 2.98
CA GLN A 121 -5.19 -14.56 1.72
C GLN A 121 -5.87 -15.84 1.22
N LYS A 122 -5.22 -17.00 1.37
CA LYS A 122 -5.83 -18.28 1.02
C LYS A 122 -7.10 -18.55 1.83
N LEU A 123 -7.03 -18.44 3.16
CA LEU A 123 -8.18 -18.65 4.04
C LEU A 123 -9.30 -17.63 3.77
N TYR A 124 -8.93 -16.39 3.48
CA TYR A 124 -9.86 -15.34 3.11
C TYR A 124 -10.57 -15.69 1.79
N ASN A 125 -9.83 -15.99 0.72
CA ASN A 125 -10.42 -16.32 -0.58
C ASN A 125 -11.36 -17.52 -0.46
N GLU A 126 -10.95 -18.58 0.24
CA GLU A 126 -11.83 -19.73 0.48
C GLU A 126 -13.14 -19.33 1.20
N THR A 127 -13.07 -18.43 2.17
CA THR A 127 -14.23 -17.94 2.93
C THR A 127 -15.12 -17.06 2.06
N HIS A 128 -14.51 -16.12 1.33
CA HIS A 128 -15.18 -15.20 0.42
C HIS A 128 -15.91 -15.95 -0.70
N ASP A 129 -15.24 -16.91 -1.34
CA ASP A 129 -15.80 -17.70 -2.43
C ASP A 129 -17.01 -18.50 -1.92
N CYS A 130 -16.89 -19.11 -0.74
CA CYS A 130 -18.02 -19.77 -0.09
C CYS A 130 -19.19 -18.82 0.12
N ILE A 131 -18.98 -17.62 0.67
CA ILE A 131 -20.05 -16.64 0.90
C ILE A 131 -20.68 -16.19 -0.43
N SER A 132 -19.85 -15.99 -1.45
CA SER A 132 -20.27 -15.51 -2.77
C SER A 132 -21.14 -16.52 -3.51
N ASP A 133 -20.90 -17.82 -3.33
CA ASP A 133 -21.72 -18.90 -3.92
C ASP A 133 -23.19 -18.86 -3.47
N PHE A 134 -23.48 -18.22 -2.32
CA PHE A 134 -24.83 -18.06 -1.79
C PHE A 134 -25.44 -16.67 -2.06
N TYR A 135 -24.74 -15.80 -2.79
CA TYR A 135 -25.27 -14.49 -3.18
C TYR A 135 -26.14 -14.61 -4.44
N ASN A 136 -27.40 -14.17 -4.34
CA ASN A 136 -28.27 -14.05 -5.50
C ASN A 136 -28.24 -12.62 -6.03
N ALA A 137 -27.60 -12.42 -7.18
CA ALA A 137 -27.48 -11.11 -7.81
C ALA A 137 -28.81 -10.52 -8.27
N THR A 138 -29.83 -11.34 -8.56
CA THR A 138 -31.15 -10.87 -9.01
C THR A 138 -31.97 -10.30 -7.86
N SER A 139 -31.90 -10.92 -6.67
CA SER A 139 -32.61 -10.47 -5.48
C SER A 139 -31.76 -9.62 -4.54
N GLU A 140 -30.50 -9.38 -4.90
CA GLU A 140 -29.49 -8.67 -4.10
C GLU A 140 -29.43 -9.18 -2.65
N SER A 141 -29.52 -10.50 -2.48
CA SER A 141 -29.68 -11.12 -1.17
C SER A 141 -28.91 -12.43 -1.04
N TYR A 142 -28.47 -12.75 0.18
CA TYR A 142 -27.84 -14.02 0.50
C TYR A 142 -28.86 -15.10 0.89
N ASP A 143 -28.58 -16.35 0.53
CA ASP A 143 -29.31 -17.50 1.05
C ASP A 143 -29.00 -17.70 2.54
N LYS A 144 -30.03 -17.96 3.36
CA LYS A 144 -29.93 -18.14 4.82
C LYS A 144 -29.02 -19.31 5.23
N SER A 145 -28.78 -20.26 4.33
CA SER A 145 -27.91 -21.41 4.56
C SER A 145 -26.42 -21.09 4.48
N VAL A 146 -26.03 -19.89 4.01
CA VAL A 146 -24.62 -19.46 3.91
C VAL A 146 -23.89 -19.58 5.26
N CYS A 147 -24.54 -19.24 6.37
CA CYS A 147 -23.94 -19.37 7.70
C CYS A 147 -23.58 -20.83 7.97
N VAL A 148 -24.52 -21.77 7.80
CA VAL A 148 -24.29 -23.19 8.07
C VAL A 148 -23.18 -23.76 7.16
N ASN A 149 -23.14 -23.34 5.89
CA ASN A 149 -22.19 -23.87 4.92
C ASN A 149 -20.79 -23.25 5.01
N CYS A 150 -20.67 -21.97 5.38
CA CYS A 150 -19.40 -21.24 5.39
C CYS A 150 -18.79 -21.07 6.79
N THR A 151 -19.51 -21.41 7.87
CA THR A 151 -19.03 -21.26 9.27
C THR A 151 -17.64 -21.85 9.47
N LYS A 152 -17.37 -23.07 8.96
CA LYS A 152 -16.06 -23.71 9.18
C LYS A 152 -14.91 -22.92 8.57
N LYS A 153 -15.10 -22.34 7.38
CA LYS A 153 -14.09 -21.54 6.68
C LYS A 153 -13.87 -20.21 7.40
N TYR A 154 -14.95 -19.54 7.75
CA TYR A 154 -14.93 -18.33 8.55
C TYR A 154 -14.21 -18.52 9.90
N CYS A 155 -14.54 -19.56 10.66
CA CYS A 155 -13.86 -19.85 11.93
C CYS A 155 -12.37 -20.13 11.75
N SER A 156 -11.98 -20.77 10.64
CA SER A 156 -10.56 -21.02 10.33
C SER A 156 -9.81 -19.73 9.99
N LEU A 157 -10.44 -18.83 9.23
CA LEU A 157 -9.91 -17.49 8.94
C LEU A 157 -9.73 -16.67 10.22
N ASN A 158 -10.78 -16.58 11.04
CA ASN A 158 -10.73 -15.82 12.30
C ASN A 158 -9.68 -16.37 13.26
N LYS A 159 -9.63 -17.69 13.44
CA LYS A 159 -8.61 -18.32 14.28
C LYS A 159 -7.21 -17.94 13.82
N TYR A 160 -6.94 -17.98 12.52
CA TYR A 160 -5.64 -17.62 12.00
C TYR A 160 -5.34 -16.12 12.16
N TYR A 161 -6.33 -15.25 11.99
CA TYR A 161 -6.21 -13.82 12.28
C TYR A 161 -5.85 -13.55 13.74
N ASP A 162 -6.51 -14.24 14.68
CA ASP A 162 -6.22 -14.11 16.11
C ASP A 162 -4.79 -14.58 16.45
N GLU A 163 -4.36 -15.72 15.88
CA GLU A 163 -2.97 -16.22 16.01
C GLU A 163 -1.94 -15.20 15.47
N LEU A 164 -2.22 -14.57 14.34
CA LEU A 164 -1.37 -13.52 13.77
C LEU A 164 -1.34 -12.29 14.69
N LYS A 165 -2.49 -11.86 15.20
CA LYS A 165 -2.60 -10.72 16.10
C LYS A 165 -1.82 -10.94 17.39
N GLU A 166 -1.89 -12.13 17.97
CA GLU A 166 -1.13 -12.49 19.18
C GLU A 166 0.38 -12.51 18.92
N SER A 167 0.81 -13.15 17.82
CA SER A 167 2.24 -13.28 17.50
C SER A 167 2.91 -11.97 17.07
N SER A 168 2.15 -11.02 16.54
CA SER A 168 2.62 -9.69 16.12
C SER A 168 2.55 -8.62 17.21
N GLY A 169 2.12 -8.97 18.43
CA GLY A 169 1.88 -7.97 19.48
C GLY A 169 0.73 -7.01 19.18
N GLY A 170 -0.19 -7.41 18.32
CA GLY A 170 -1.40 -6.67 17.96
C GLY A 170 -1.28 -5.76 16.74
N VAL A 171 -0.11 -5.71 16.08
CA VAL A 171 0.13 -4.84 14.92
C VAL A 171 0.27 -5.70 13.67
N LEU A 172 -0.71 -5.64 12.78
CA LEU A 172 -0.71 -6.38 11.51
C LEU A 172 -0.78 -5.41 10.34
N CYS A 173 -0.35 -5.85 9.16
CA CYS A 173 -0.52 -5.02 7.97
C CYS A 173 -2.00 -4.79 7.66
N MET A 174 -2.33 -3.57 7.22
CA MET A 174 -3.71 -3.09 7.17
C MET A 174 -4.58 -3.87 6.18
N ASP A 175 -3.99 -4.42 5.12
CA ASP A 175 -4.69 -5.27 4.16
C ASP A 175 -5.32 -6.51 4.84
N ILE A 176 -4.67 -7.07 5.87
CA ILE A 176 -5.20 -8.18 6.67
C ILE A 176 -6.32 -7.70 7.59
N VAL A 177 -6.09 -6.59 8.31
CA VAL A 177 -7.02 -6.05 9.32
C VAL A 177 -8.35 -5.62 8.68
N ASP A 178 -8.31 -4.92 7.56
CA ASP A 178 -9.52 -4.45 6.87
C ASP A 178 -10.29 -5.63 6.26
N THR A 179 -9.58 -6.61 5.71
CA THR A 179 -10.19 -7.80 5.11
C THR A 179 -11.07 -8.56 6.12
N VAL A 180 -10.60 -8.79 7.35
CA VAL A 180 -11.41 -9.44 8.40
C VAL A 180 -12.60 -8.56 8.80
N SER A 181 -12.39 -7.25 8.90
CA SER A 181 -13.45 -6.29 9.24
C SER A 181 -14.58 -6.31 8.22
N VAL A 182 -14.25 -6.42 6.93
CA VAL A 182 -15.21 -6.52 5.83
C VAL A 182 -15.96 -7.86 5.85
N VAL A 183 -15.28 -8.99 6.08
CA VAL A 183 -15.95 -10.29 6.21
C VAL A 183 -16.95 -10.28 7.38
N ASN A 184 -16.56 -9.71 8.52
CA ASN A 184 -17.45 -9.58 9.68
C ASN A 184 -18.66 -8.70 9.38
N TYR A 185 -18.49 -7.63 8.61
CA TYR A 185 -19.61 -6.79 8.19
C TYR A 185 -20.62 -7.57 7.34
N TYR A 186 -20.16 -8.33 6.34
CA TYR A 186 -21.06 -9.15 5.52
C TYR A 186 -21.83 -10.18 6.33
N LEU A 187 -21.17 -10.89 7.25
CA LEU A 187 -21.84 -11.90 8.08
C LEU A 187 -22.86 -11.33 9.07
N ASN A 188 -22.76 -10.05 9.44
CA ASN A 188 -23.76 -9.40 10.28
C ASN A 188 -25.01 -8.93 9.51
N ILE A 189 -24.95 -8.87 8.18
CA ILE A 189 -26.07 -8.46 7.31
C ILE A 189 -26.90 -9.66 6.86
N ILE A 190 -26.30 -10.85 6.85
CA ILE A 190 -26.93 -12.13 6.54
C ILE A 190 -27.76 -12.61 7.74
#